data_AF-A0A7L3EM36-F1
#
_entry.id   AF-A0A7L3EM36-F1
#
_cell.length_a   1.000
_cell.length_b   1.000
_cell.length_c   1.000
_cell.angle_alpha   90.00
_cell.angle_beta   90.00
_cell.angle_gamma   90.00
#
_symmetry.space_group_name_H-M   'P 1'
#
loop_
_entity.id
_entity.type
_entity.pdbx_description
1 polymer ?
#
loop_
_entity_poly.entity_id
_entity_poly.type
_entity_poly.pdbx_seq_one_letter_code
_entity_poly.pdbx_strand_id
1 'polypeptide(L)'
;LLNISNSKGQSELDQQDMEDVEEVEEEETGEDANSKARQLTVQMMQNPQILAALQERLDGLVGTSAGYVESLPKVVKRRVNALKNLQVQCAQIEAKFYEEVHELERKYAALYQPLFDKRSEIINAIYEPTEEECEWKADADEEISEEMKEKAKLEEEKKDEEKEDPKGIPEFWLTVFKNVDLLSDMVQEHDEPILKYLKDIKVKFSEVGQPM
;
A
#
# COMPACT_ATOMS: atom_id res chain seq x y z
N LEU A 1 -20.60 -2.15 3.53
CA LEU A 1 -20.39 -2.68 4.90
C LEU A 1 -20.47 -4.21 4.88
N LEU A 2 -19.63 -4.86 5.67
CA LEU A 2 -19.52 -6.31 5.90
C LEU A 2 -18.87 -7.16 4.78
N ASN A 3 -17.53 -7.07 4.77
CA ASN A 3 -16.60 -8.21 4.85
C ASN A 3 -17.09 -9.33 5.83
N ILE A 4 -16.63 -10.59 5.80
CA ILE A 4 -15.41 -11.16 5.19
C ILE A 4 -15.61 -12.65 4.80
N SER A 5 -14.59 -13.24 4.16
CA SER A 5 -14.23 -14.64 3.83
C SER A 5 -14.86 -15.79 4.66
N ASN A 6 -14.79 -17.08 4.29
CA ASN A 6 -13.92 -17.85 3.38
C ASN A 6 -14.68 -19.17 2.99
N SER A 7 -14.23 -20.20 2.24
CA SER A 7 -13.01 -20.62 1.50
C SER A 7 -13.40 -21.81 0.57
N LYS A 8 -12.59 -22.47 -0.29
CA LYS A 8 -11.16 -22.39 -0.68
C LYS A 8 -11.05 -22.59 -2.21
N GLY A 9 -10.00 -22.05 -2.82
CA GLY A 9 -9.47 -22.38 -4.16
C GLY A 9 -8.16 -21.61 -4.34
N GLN A 10 -7.05 -22.27 -4.67
CA GLN A 10 -5.72 -21.65 -4.57
C GLN A 10 -5.32 -20.85 -5.82
N SER A 11 -5.04 -19.56 -5.60
CA SER A 11 -4.08 -18.75 -6.33
C SER A 11 -3.53 -17.73 -5.34
N GLU A 12 -2.21 -17.69 -5.15
CA GLU A 12 -1.57 -16.68 -4.31
C GLU A 12 -1.53 -15.36 -5.09
N LEU A 13 -2.08 -14.30 -4.48
CA LEU A 13 -2.08 -12.92 -4.90
C LEU A 13 -2.02 -12.07 -3.63
N ASP A 14 -1.27 -10.96 -3.68
CA ASP A 14 -0.79 -10.27 -2.49
C ASP A 14 -1.85 -9.47 -1.73
N GLN A 15 -1.54 -9.18 -0.46
CA GLN A 15 -2.50 -8.63 0.53
C GLN A 15 -2.23 -7.16 0.88
N GLN A 16 -1.62 -6.38 -0.01
CA GLN A 16 -1.21 -4.99 0.29
C GLN A 16 -2.23 -3.92 -0.16
N ASP A 17 -3.07 -4.19 -1.15
CA ASP A 17 -3.97 -3.19 -1.75
C ASP A 17 -5.32 -3.04 -1.00
N MET A 18 -5.30 -2.78 0.31
CA MET A 18 -6.52 -2.42 1.07
C MET A 18 -6.32 -1.40 2.20
N GLU A 19 -5.24 -0.62 2.15
CA GLU A 19 -5.05 0.57 3.00
C GLU A 19 -5.46 1.84 2.24
N ASP A 20 -6.77 2.03 2.06
CA ASP A 20 -7.35 3.33 1.75
C ASP A 20 -8.81 3.38 2.25
N VAL A 21 -8.97 3.75 3.51
CA VAL A 21 -10.26 4.04 4.15
C VAL A 21 -10.14 5.44 4.74
N GLU A 22 -10.79 6.41 4.10
CA GLU A 22 -10.77 7.82 4.50
C GLU A 22 -11.06 7.95 6.01
N GLU A 23 -10.13 8.55 6.76
CA GLU A 23 -10.28 8.79 8.19
C GLU A 23 -11.26 9.95 8.41
N VAL A 24 -12.53 9.60 8.62
CA VAL A 24 -13.59 10.60 8.85
C VAL A 24 -13.45 11.19 10.25
N GLU A 25 -12.95 12.41 10.33
CA GLU A 25 -12.93 13.21 11.56
C GLU A 25 -14.38 13.45 12.08
N GLU A 26 -14.78 12.75 13.15
CA GLU A 26 -16.05 13.02 13.85
C GLU A 26 -15.93 14.30 14.69
N GLU A 27 -16.49 15.43 14.21
CA GLU A 27 -16.54 16.70 14.97
C GLU A 27 -17.12 16.53 16.39
N GLU A 28 -16.35 16.90 17.41
CA GLU A 28 -16.65 16.59 18.82
C GLU A 28 -17.75 17.48 19.42
N THR A 29 -19.02 17.01 19.40
CA THR A 29 -20.13 17.68 20.12
C THR A 29 -21.09 16.69 20.83
N GLY A 30 -20.83 16.35 22.10
CA GLY A 30 -21.83 15.64 22.93
C GLY A 30 -21.28 14.80 24.10
N GLU A 31 -20.91 15.44 25.20
CA GLU A 31 -20.25 14.79 26.34
C GLU A 31 -21.13 13.86 27.22
N ASP A 32 -20.44 13.11 28.09
CA ASP A 32 -20.91 12.33 29.24
C ASP A 32 -21.80 11.08 29.02
N ALA A 33 -22.64 11.03 27.98
CA ALA A 33 -23.44 9.83 27.68
C ALA A 33 -22.63 8.76 26.92
N ASN A 34 -21.96 9.16 25.83
CA ASN A 34 -21.19 8.26 24.96
C ASN A 34 -19.96 7.67 25.68
N SER A 35 -19.30 8.47 26.53
CA SER A 35 -18.14 8.04 27.34
C SER A 35 -18.42 6.78 28.17
N LYS A 36 -19.56 6.73 28.87
CA LYS A 36 -19.94 5.57 29.70
C LYS A 36 -20.24 4.32 28.87
N ALA A 37 -20.79 4.48 27.66
CA ALA A 37 -21.01 3.38 26.73
C ALA A 37 -19.70 2.83 26.15
N ARG A 38 -18.78 3.71 25.72
CA ARG A 38 -17.42 3.33 25.29
C ARG A 38 -16.67 2.62 26.43
N GLN A 39 -16.69 3.16 27.66
CA GLN A 39 -16.03 2.59 28.83
C GLN A 39 -16.61 1.22 29.25
N LEU A 40 -17.93 1.05 29.22
CA LEU A 40 -18.57 -0.26 29.44
C LEU A 40 -18.19 -1.29 28.36
N THR A 41 -18.09 -0.85 27.10
CA THR A 41 -17.67 -1.71 25.98
C THR A 41 -16.23 -2.17 26.15
N VAL A 42 -15.31 -1.27 26.52
CA VAL A 42 -13.93 -1.62 26.87
C VAL A 42 -13.89 -2.61 28.05
N GLN A 43 -14.69 -2.40 29.08
CA GLN A 43 -14.75 -3.31 30.24
C GLN A 43 -15.34 -4.69 29.89
N MET A 44 -16.26 -4.77 28.92
CA MET A 44 -16.74 -6.04 28.37
C MET A 44 -15.67 -6.75 27.53
N MET A 45 -14.92 -6.01 26.70
CA MET A 45 -13.79 -6.53 25.92
C MET A 45 -12.62 -6.97 26.80
N GLN A 46 -12.44 -6.41 27.99
CA GLN A 46 -11.43 -6.85 28.96
C GLN A 46 -11.81 -8.14 29.71
N ASN A 47 -13.04 -8.66 29.58
CA ASN A 47 -13.46 -9.88 30.25
C ASN A 47 -13.19 -11.13 29.36
N PRO A 48 -12.27 -12.04 29.75
CA PRO A 48 -11.92 -13.21 28.94
C PRO A 48 -13.11 -14.15 28.65
N GLN A 49 -14.12 -14.18 29.50
CA GLN A 49 -15.33 -15.01 29.28
C GLN A 49 -16.26 -14.39 28.24
N ILE A 50 -16.32 -13.05 28.15
CA ILE A 50 -17.09 -12.36 27.13
C ILE A 50 -16.36 -12.43 25.79
N LEU A 51 -15.03 -12.26 25.78
CA LEU A 51 -14.21 -12.53 24.59
C LEU A 51 -14.39 -13.98 24.11
N ALA A 52 -14.30 -14.98 25.00
CA ALA A 52 -14.48 -16.38 24.62
C ALA A 52 -15.88 -16.66 24.03
N ALA A 53 -16.95 -16.10 24.61
CA ALA A 53 -18.30 -16.27 24.10
C ALA A 53 -18.56 -15.51 22.78
N LEU A 54 -17.89 -14.37 22.55
CA LEU A 54 -17.86 -13.69 21.26
C LEU A 54 -17.09 -14.51 20.22
N GLN A 55 -15.93 -15.04 20.60
CA GLN A 55 -15.08 -15.88 19.75
C GLN A 55 -15.82 -17.15 19.33
N GLU A 56 -16.43 -17.89 20.27
CA GLU A 56 -17.24 -19.09 20.01
C GLU A 56 -18.39 -18.79 19.03
N ARG A 57 -19.02 -17.62 19.15
CA ARG A 57 -20.11 -17.19 18.28
C ARG A 57 -19.65 -16.67 16.90
N LEU A 58 -18.42 -16.16 16.79
CA LEU A 58 -17.78 -15.74 15.54
C LEU A 58 -17.22 -16.95 14.77
N ASP A 59 -16.58 -17.89 15.46
CA ASP A 59 -16.14 -19.19 14.93
C ASP A 59 -17.35 -20.01 14.46
N GLY A 60 -18.47 -19.94 15.22
CA GLY A 60 -19.79 -20.40 14.80
C GLY A 60 -20.47 -19.60 13.67
N LEU A 61 -19.84 -18.56 13.12
CA LEU A 61 -20.29 -17.79 11.94
C LEU A 61 -19.40 -18.04 10.71
N VAL A 62 -18.08 -18.19 10.90
CA VAL A 62 -17.11 -18.43 9.83
C VAL A 62 -17.26 -19.86 9.29
N GLY A 63 -17.96 -19.99 8.16
CA GLY A 63 -18.18 -21.25 7.46
C GLY A 63 -19.53 -21.94 7.72
N THR A 64 -20.33 -21.48 8.69
CA THR A 64 -21.66 -22.06 8.99
C THR A 64 -22.77 -21.68 7.99
N SER A 65 -22.41 -21.00 6.90
CA SER A 65 -23.31 -20.68 5.78
C SER A 65 -23.99 -21.92 5.18
N ALA A 66 -23.34 -23.09 5.23
CA ALA A 66 -23.92 -24.37 4.80
C ALA A 66 -25.24 -24.68 5.53
N GLY A 67 -25.24 -24.73 6.87
CA GLY A 67 -26.43 -25.09 7.65
C GLY A 67 -27.59 -24.10 7.48
N TYR A 68 -27.30 -22.79 7.43
CA TYR A 68 -28.33 -21.79 7.15
C TYR A 68 -28.91 -21.96 5.75
N VAL A 69 -28.06 -22.02 4.71
CA VAL A 69 -28.52 -22.17 3.31
C VAL A 69 -29.24 -23.50 3.11
N GLU A 70 -28.85 -24.57 3.80
CA GLU A 70 -29.52 -25.87 3.81
C GLU A 70 -30.90 -25.84 4.47
N SER A 71 -31.12 -25.00 5.49
CA SER A 71 -32.44 -24.81 6.08
C SER A 71 -33.44 -24.11 5.13
N LEU A 72 -32.95 -23.35 4.14
CA LEU A 72 -33.80 -22.50 3.31
C LEU A 72 -34.80 -23.29 2.43
N PRO A 73 -36.04 -22.80 2.24
CA PRO A 73 -37.01 -23.37 1.31
C PRO A 73 -36.47 -23.44 -0.13
N LYS A 74 -36.88 -24.47 -0.89
CA LYS A 74 -36.42 -24.72 -2.28
C LYS A 74 -36.54 -23.49 -3.20
N VAL A 75 -37.58 -22.65 -3.02
CA VAL A 75 -37.77 -21.41 -3.79
C VAL A 75 -36.69 -20.37 -3.47
N VAL A 76 -36.29 -20.24 -2.19
CA VAL A 76 -35.24 -19.31 -1.76
C VAL A 76 -33.87 -19.81 -2.23
N LYS A 77 -33.58 -21.12 -2.09
CA LYS A 77 -32.36 -21.74 -2.65
C LYS A 77 -32.18 -21.47 -4.14
N ARG A 78 -33.26 -21.54 -4.94
CA ARG A 78 -33.21 -21.19 -6.38
C ARG A 78 -32.87 -19.72 -6.63
N ARG A 79 -33.34 -18.79 -5.78
CA ARG A 79 -32.96 -17.36 -5.85
C ARG A 79 -31.49 -17.15 -5.47
N VAL A 80 -31.03 -17.77 -4.38
CA VAL A 80 -29.62 -17.71 -3.94
C VAL A 80 -28.68 -18.24 -5.03
N ASN A 81 -29.02 -19.35 -5.69
CA ASN A 81 -28.23 -19.87 -6.81
C ASN A 81 -28.24 -18.95 -8.03
N ALA A 82 -29.35 -18.26 -8.33
CA ALA A 82 -29.38 -17.24 -9.38
C ALA A 82 -28.49 -16.04 -9.06
N LEU A 83 -28.46 -15.59 -7.79
CA LEU A 83 -27.56 -14.54 -7.33
C LEU A 83 -26.08 -14.98 -7.40
N LYS A 84 -25.76 -16.23 -7.02
CA LYS A 84 -24.39 -16.77 -7.19
C LYS A 84 -23.96 -16.78 -8.66
N ASN A 85 -24.85 -17.13 -9.59
CA ASN A 85 -24.56 -17.08 -11.02
C ASN A 85 -24.34 -15.65 -11.53
N LEU A 86 -24.95 -14.63 -10.90
CA LEU A 86 -24.65 -13.22 -11.19
C LEU A 86 -23.31 -12.80 -10.61
N GLN A 87 -22.97 -13.21 -9.38
CA GLN A 87 -21.65 -12.92 -8.78
C GLN A 87 -20.49 -13.49 -9.62
N VAL A 88 -20.66 -14.67 -10.23
CA VAL A 88 -19.68 -15.24 -11.16
C VAL A 88 -19.51 -14.38 -12.43
N GLN A 89 -20.58 -13.71 -12.90
CA GLN A 89 -20.48 -12.77 -14.02
C GLN A 89 -19.81 -11.45 -13.60
N CYS A 90 -20.04 -10.97 -12.37
CA CYS A 90 -19.28 -9.84 -11.81
C CYS A 90 -17.78 -10.15 -11.74
N ALA A 91 -17.40 -11.29 -11.17
CA ALA A 91 -16.01 -11.74 -11.11
C ALA A 91 -15.35 -11.91 -12.49
N GLN A 92 -16.11 -12.28 -13.52
CA GLN A 92 -15.64 -12.36 -14.91
C GLN A 92 -15.45 -11.00 -15.60
N ILE A 93 -16.03 -9.92 -15.05
CA ILE A 93 -15.83 -8.54 -15.49
C ILE A 93 -14.67 -7.92 -14.69
N GLU A 94 -14.65 -8.13 -13.36
CA GLU A 94 -13.57 -7.74 -12.45
C GLU A 94 -12.22 -8.30 -12.92
N ALA A 95 -12.16 -9.60 -13.28
CA ALA A 95 -10.92 -10.22 -13.79
C ALA A 95 -10.38 -9.54 -15.06
N LYS A 96 -11.26 -9.07 -15.96
CA LYS A 96 -10.86 -8.34 -17.16
C LYS A 96 -10.42 -6.91 -16.86
N PHE A 97 -11.08 -6.26 -15.91
CA PHE A 97 -10.66 -4.94 -15.45
C PHE A 97 -9.24 -4.99 -14.89
N TYR A 98 -8.91 -5.99 -14.05
CA TYR A 98 -7.54 -6.15 -13.55
C TYR A 98 -6.54 -6.58 -14.65
N GLU A 99 -6.96 -7.37 -15.65
CA GLU A 99 -6.15 -7.68 -16.84
C GLU A 99 -5.81 -6.40 -17.64
N GLU A 100 -6.79 -5.53 -17.89
CA GLU A 100 -6.62 -4.24 -18.58
C GLU A 100 -5.80 -3.23 -17.75
N VAL A 101 -6.00 -3.17 -16.42
CA VAL A 101 -5.17 -2.35 -15.50
C VAL A 101 -3.72 -2.82 -15.53
N HIS A 102 -3.46 -4.13 -15.45
CA HIS A 102 -2.10 -4.67 -15.47
C HIS A 102 -1.39 -4.50 -16.83
N GLU A 103 -2.13 -4.49 -17.95
CA GLU A 103 -1.58 -4.02 -19.23
C GLU A 103 -1.23 -2.52 -19.21
N LEU A 104 -2.04 -1.68 -18.56
CA LEU A 104 -1.78 -0.25 -18.42
C LEU A 104 -0.54 0.02 -17.53
N GLU A 105 -0.43 -0.65 -16.38
CA GLU A 105 0.73 -0.58 -15.49
C GLU A 105 2.04 -0.90 -16.24
N ARG A 106 2.09 -2.04 -16.94
CA ARG A 106 3.26 -2.47 -17.71
C ARG A 106 3.64 -1.46 -18.79
N LYS A 107 2.65 -0.88 -19.47
CA LYS A 107 2.86 0.16 -20.48
C LYS A 107 3.50 1.41 -19.87
N TYR A 108 3.07 1.87 -18.70
CA TYR A 108 3.63 3.06 -18.04
C TYR A 108 4.95 2.77 -17.32
N ALA A 109 5.14 1.59 -16.74
CA ALA A 109 6.42 1.14 -16.17
C ALA A 109 7.55 1.20 -17.22
N ALA A 110 7.27 0.82 -18.47
CA ALA A 110 8.22 0.95 -19.58
C ALA A 110 8.57 2.41 -19.95
N LEU A 111 7.72 3.38 -19.60
CA LEU A 111 8.00 4.83 -19.77
C LEU A 111 8.79 5.41 -18.59
N TYR A 112 8.57 4.91 -17.37
CA TYR A 112 9.36 5.28 -16.19
C TYR A 112 10.75 4.64 -16.17
N GLN A 113 10.93 3.47 -16.78
CA GLN A 113 12.19 2.71 -16.73
C GLN A 113 13.43 3.52 -17.12
N PRO A 114 13.46 4.30 -18.23
CA PRO A 114 14.62 5.14 -18.57
C PRO A 114 14.91 6.25 -17.55
N LEU A 115 13.87 6.78 -16.88
CA LEU A 115 14.02 7.80 -15.84
C LEU A 115 14.63 7.19 -14.57
N PHE A 116 14.20 5.97 -14.20
CA PHE A 116 14.77 5.23 -13.07
C PHE A 116 16.19 4.73 -13.35
N ASP A 117 16.49 4.34 -14.60
CA ASP A 117 17.86 4.01 -15.02
C ASP A 117 18.77 5.23 -14.94
N LYS A 118 18.38 6.39 -15.49
CA LYS A 118 19.16 7.63 -15.38
C LYS A 118 19.33 8.08 -13.91
N ARG A 119 18.27 7.99 -13.10
CA ARG A 119 18.35 8.24 -11.64
C ARG A 119 19.39 7.34 -10.98
N SER A 120 19.44 6.06 -11.35
CA SER A 120 20.43 5.10 -10.86
C SER A 120 21.86 5.44 -11.28
N GLU A 121 22.05 5.92 -12.51
CA GLU A 121 23.35 6.39 -13.00
C GLU A 121 23.84 7.63 -12.23
N ILE A 122 22.96 8.58 -11.91
CA ILE A 122 23.26 9.78 -11.11
C ILE A 122 23.58 9.41 -9.65
N ILE A 123 22.72 8.62 -8.99
CA ILE A 123 22.93 8.17 -7.60
C ILE A 123 24.31 7.49 -7.41
N ASN A 124 24.87 6.90 -8.46
CA ASN A 124 26.10 6.13 -8.43
C ASN A 124 27.30 6.81 -9.12
N ALA A 125 27.19 8.08 -9.55
CA ALA A 125 28.19 8.80 -10.35
C ALA A 125 28.72 8.00 -11.56
N ILE A 126 27.80 7.32 -12.25
CA ILE A 126 28.02 6.75 -13.59
C ILE A 126 27.76 7.85 -14.65
N TYR A 127 26.81 8.75 -14.35
CA TYR A 127 26.49 9.94 -15.13
C TYR A 127 26.48 11.16 -14.21
N GLU A 128 27.10 12.25 -14.66
CA GLU A 128 27.10 13.55 -13.98
C GLU A 128 26.06 14.47 -14.66
N PRO A 129 25.07 15.03 -13.94
CA PRO A 129 24.08 15.95 -14.51
C PRO A 129 24.71 17.20 -15.16
N THR A 130 24.01 17.76 -16.15
CA THR A 130 24.37 19.08 -16.70
C THR A 130 23.72 20.21 -15.90
N GLU A 131 24.25 21.43 -16.04
CA GLU A 131 23.64 22.64 -15.43
C GLU A 131 22.14 22.76 -15.77
N GLU A 132 21.76 22.51 -17.03
CA GLU A 132 20.36 22.56 -17.50
C GLU A 132 19.45 21.51 -16.85
N GLU A 133 20.00 20.40 -16.33
CA GLU A 133 19.28 19.31 -15.67
C GLU A 133 19.20 19.47 -14.14
N CYS A 134 20.10 20.27 -13.55
CA CYS A 134 20.01 20.71 -12.16
C CYS A 134 19.03 21.86 -11.94
N GLU A 135 18.69 22.61 -13.01
CA GLU A 135 17.67 23.67 -12.96
C GLU A 135 16.25 23.08 -12.79
N TRP A 136 15.64 23.25 -11.61
CA TRP A 136 14.21 22.95 -11.42
C TRP A 136 13.33 23.91 -12.24
N LYS A 137 12.95 23.46 -13.43
CA LYS A 137 11.98 24.12 -14.32
C LYS A 137 10.57 23.69 -13.91
N ALA A 138 10.02 24.38 -12.92
CA ALA A 138 8.60 24.28 -12.62
C ALA A 138 7.79 24.79 -13.83
N ASP A 139 7.06 23.90 -14.50
CA ASP A 139 6.17 24.31 -15.59
C ASP A 139 5.05 25.20 -15.03
N ALA A 140 4.74 26.29 -15.74
CA ALA A 140 3.93 27.38 -15.21
C ALA A 140 2.45 27.01 -14.96
N ASP A 141 2.00 25.86 -15.48
CA ASP A 141 0.66 25.31 -15.31
C ASP A 141 0.60 24.16 -14.27
N GLU A 142 1.72 23.75 -13.66
CA GLU A 142 1.73 22.72 -12.60
C GLU A 142 1.53 23.33 -11.20
N GLU A 143 0.45 22.95 -10.51
CA GLU A 143 0.14 23.36 -9.14
C GLU A 143 0.97 22.58 -8.09
N ILE A 144 2.30 22.68 -8.22
CA ILE A 144 3.27 22.11 -7.27
C ILE A 144 3.10 22.80 -5.91
N SER A 145 3.08 22.02 -4.81
CA SER A 145 2.91 22.57 -3.46
C SER A 145 4.09 23.49 -3.07
N GLU A 146 3.81 24.51 -2.24
CA GLU A 146 4.87 25.39 -1.72
C GLU A 146 5.91 24.64 -0.88
N GLU A 147 5.53 23.53 -0.23
CA GLU A 147 6.44 22.66 0.49
C GLU A 147 7.43 21.95 -0.44
N MET A 148 6.99 21.47 -1.61
CA MET A 148 7.90 20.91 -2.63
C MET A 148 8.82 22.01 -3.21
N LYS A 149 8.29 23.20 -3.48
CA LYS A 149 9.08 24.36 -3.94
C LYS A 149 10.09 24.83 -2.90
N GLU A 150 9.83 24.63 -1.61
CA GLU A 150 10.76 24.92 -0.54
C GLU A 150 11.84 23.85 -0.40
N LYS A 151 11.46 22.57 -0.39
CA LYS A 151 12.40 21.43 -0.35
C LYS A 151 13.31 21.35 -1.59
N ALA A 152 12.91 21.93 -2.72
CA ALA A 152 13.73 22.03 -3.93
C ALA A 152 14.81 23.13 -3.87
N LYS A 153 14.82 24.01 -2.87
CA LYS A 153 15.85 25.05 -2.71
C LYS A 153 17.10 24.45 -2.07
N LEU A 154 18.13 24.21 -2.87
CA LEU A 154 19.47 23.91 -2.36
C LEU A 154 20.09 25.19 -1.77
N GLU A 155 20.55 25.16 -0.52
CA GLU A 155 21.35 26.25 0.05
C GLU A 155 22.81 26.15 -0.43
N GLU A 156 23.36 27.24 -0.99
CA GLU A 156 24.80 27.34 -1.32
C GLU A 156 25.68 27.48 -0.05
N GLU A 157 25.82 26.41 0.74
CA GLU A 157 26.84 26.32 1.81
C GLU A 157 28.26 26.30 1.18
N LYS A 158 28.86 27.49 1.02
CA LYS A 158 30.25 27.63 0.57
C LYS A 158 31.24 27.11 1.62
N LYS A 159 31.68 25.87 1.48
CA LYS A 159 32.86 25.31 2.16
C LYS A 159 33.72 24.45 1.23
N ASP A 160 34.90 24.98 0.89
CA ASP A 160 36.05 24.16 0.53
C ASP A 160 36.53 23.39 1.78
N GLU A 161 36.37 22.06 1.79
CA GLU A 161 37.19 21.15 2.60
C GLU A 161 37.49 19.89 1.78
N GLU A 162 38.77 19.52 1.68
CA GLU A 162 39.22 18.36 0.89
C GLU A 162 38.58 17.05 1.38
N LYS A 163 37.64 16.53 0.60
CA LYS A 163 37.09 15.16 0.70
C LYS A 163 37.29 14.49 -0.65
N GLU A 164 37.53 13.17 -0.67
CA GLU A 164 37.57 12.41 -1.92
C GLU A 164 36.26 12.64 -2.70
N ASP A 165 36.35 12.82 -4.03
CA ASP A 165 35.18 13.03 -4.90
C ASP A 165 34.09 11.99 -4.58
N PRO A 166 32.91 12.41 -4.07
CA PRO A 166 31.89 11.48 -3.61
C PRO A 166 31.35 10.71 -4.81
N LYS A 167 31.50 9.39 -4.78
CA LYS A 167 31.13 8.48 -5.88
C LYS A 167 29.62 8.23 -5.91
N GLY A 168 28.90 9.29 -6.26
CA GLY A 168 27.45 9.38 -6.23
C GLY A 168 26.94 9.88 -4.87
N ILE A 169 25.63 9.75 -4.67
CA ILE A 169 24.94 10.26 -3.48
C ILE A 169 25.08 9.23 -2.34
N PRO A 170 25.82 9.52 -1.25
CA PRO A 170 26.03 8.55 -0.18
C PRO A 170 24.73 8.17 0.52
N GLU A 171 24.55 6.88 0.80
CA GLU A 171 23.46 6.35 1.60
C GLU A 171 22.03 6.66 1.10
N PHE A 172 21.86 7.08 -0.18
CA PHE A 172 20.60 7.51 -0.78
C PHE A 172 19.40 6.61 -0.41
N TRP A 173 19.49 5.30 -0.64
CA TRP A 173 18.39 4.38 -0.39
C TRP A 173 18.13 4.13 1.10
N LEU A 174 19.16 4.16 1.95
CA LEU A 174 18.98 4.10 3.42
C LEU A 174 18.28 5.37 3.92
N THR A 175 18.63 6.53 3.36
CA THR A 175 17.94 7.81 3.64
C THR A 175 16.48 7.75 3.20
N VAL A 176 16.17 7.22 2.00
CA VAL A 176 14.78 7.02 1.56
C VAL A 176 14.00 6.12 2.52
N PHE A 177 14.56 4.97 2.92
CA PHE A 177 13.89 4.04 3.84
C PHE A 177 13.64 4.66 5.22
N LYS A 178 14.53 5.53 5.70
CA LYS A 178 14.37 6.27 6.97
C LYS A 178 13.40 7.46 6.91
N ASN A 179 12.94 7.87 5.72
CA ASN A 179 11.99 8.97 5.53
C ASN A 179 10.62 8.50 4.99
N VAL A 180 10.37 7.19 4.96
CA VAL A 180 9.07 6.59 4.62
C VAL A 180 8.62 5.78 5.83
N ASP A 181 7.58 6.23 6.53
CA ASP A 181 7.22 5.75 7.87
C ASP A 181 7.16 4.21 7.96
N LEU A 182 6.41 3.57 7.05
CA LEU A 182 6.26 2.11 6.94
C LEU A 182 7.60 1.36 6.75
N LEU A 183 8.56 1.95 6.05
CA LEU A 183 9.89 1.35 5.86
C LEU A 183 10.81 1.63 7.05
N SER A 184 10.62 2.76 7.75
CA SER A 184 11.49 3.16 8.86
C SER A 184 11.30 2.24 10.08
N ASP A 185 10.06 1.84 10.38
CA ASP A 185 9.74 0.85 11.41
C ASP A 185 10.26 -0.57 11.08
N MET A 186 10.54 -0.86 9.80
CA MET A 186 11.06 -2.16 9.36
C MET A 186 12.59 -2.27 9.40
N VAL A 187 13.31 -1.15 9.38
CA VAL A 187 14.79 -1.12 9.33
C VAL A 187 15.40 -1.11 10.72
N GLN A 188 16.23 -2.10 11.05
CA GLN A 188 16.89 -2.21 12.35
C GLN A 188 18.35 -1.72 12.28
N GLU A 189 18.95 -1.42 13.43
CA GLU A 189 20.34 -0.92 13.54
C GLU A 189 21.37 -1.80 12.80
N HIS A 190 21.10 -3.11 12.67
CA HIS A 190 21.98 -4.07 12.02
C HIS A 190 21.76 -4.20 10.50
N ASP A 191 20.68 -3.64 9.97
CA ASP A 191 20.41 -3.56 8.52
C ASP A 191 21.10 -2.36 7.89
N GLU A 192 21.27 -1.25 8.62
CA GLU A 192 21.91 -0.04 8.08
C GLU A 192 23.28 -0.27 7.43
N PRO A 193 24.22 -1.05 8.03
CA PRO A 193 25.51 -1.32 7.41
C PRO A 193 25.39 -2.11 6.10
N ILE A 194 24.28 -2.83 5.88
CA ILE A 194 23.99 -3.59 4.67
C ILE A 194 23.34 -2.65 3.64
N LEU A 195 22.34 -1.86 4.04
CA LEU A 195 21.63 -0.90 3.20
C LEU A 195 22.52 0.22 2.64
N LYS A 196 23.63 0.56 3.31
CA LYS A 196 24.68 1.45 2.76
C LYS A 196 25.32 0.92 1.46
N TYR A 197 25.23 -0.37 1.17
CA TYR A 197 25.67 -0.97 -0.10
C TYR A 197 24.56 -1.05 -1.16
N LEU A 198 23.31 -0.70 -0.85
CA LEU A 198 22.20 -0.77 -1.80
C LEU A 198 22.37 0.30 -2.89
N LYS A 199 22.31 -0.13 -4.15
CA LYS A 199 22.62 0.72 -5.31
C LYS A 199 21.40 1.21 -6.07
N ASP A 200 20.36 0.37 -6.15
CA ASP A 200 19.13 0.64 -6.89
C ASP A 200 18.02 -0.31 -6.45
N ILE A 201 16.77 0.04 -6.75
CA ILE A 201 15.57 -0.78 -6.52
C ILE A 201 14.73 -0.73 -7.81
N LYS A 202 14.42 -1.90 -8.37
CA LYS A 202 13.66 -2.03 -9.62
C LYS A 202 12.51 -3.01 -9.48
N VAL A 203 11.30 -2.53 -9.74
CA VAL A 203 10.11 -3.36 -9.95
C VAL A 203 10.18 -3.97 -11.35
N LYS A 204 9.73 -5.22 -11.50
CA LYS A 204 9.57 -5.88 -12.81
C LYS A 204 8.23 -6.59 -12.83
N PHE A 205 7.45 -6.34 -13.87
CA PHE A 205 6.15 -6.96 -14.08
C PHE A 205 6.30 -8.23 -14.91
N SER A 206 5.56 -9.28 -14.55
CA SER A 206 5.52 -10.55 -15.29
C SER A 206 4.86 -10.42 -16.68
N GLU A 207 5.27 -11.28 -17.62
CA GLU A 207 4.62 -11.35 -18.94
C GLU A 207 3.23 -12.01 -18.85
N VAL A 208 2.37 -11.75 -19.84
CA VAL A 208 1.02 -12.35 -19.90
C VAL A 208 1.10 -13.89 -19.87
N GLY A 209 0.53 -14.49 -18.83
CA GLY A 209 0.50 -15.94 -18.63
C GLY A 209 1.70 -16.53 -17.87
N GLN A 210 2.66 -15.72 -17.43
CA GLN A 210 3.57 -16.09 -16.35
C GLN A 210 2.83 -15.92 -14.99
N PRO A 211 3.19 -16.69 -13.95
CA PRO A 211 2.77 -16.35 -12.60
C PRO A 211 3.37 -15.01 -12.16
N MET A 212 2.73 -14.39 -11.16
CA MET A 212 3.38 -13.36 -10.34
C MET A 212 4.35 -14.04 -9.37
#